data_AF-A0A537GWW1-F1
#
_entry.id   AF-A0A537GWW1-F1
#
_cell.length_a   1.000
_cell.length_b   1.000
_cell.length_c   1.000
_cell.angle_alpha   90.00
_cell.angle_beta   90.00
_cell.angle_gamma   90.00
#
_symmetry.space_group_name_H-M   'P 1'
#
loop_
_entity.id
_entity.type
_entity.pdbx_description
1 polymer ?
#
loop_
_entity_poly.entity_id
_entity_poly.type
_entity_poly.pdbx_seq_one_letter_code
_entity_poly.pdbx_strand_id
1 'polypeptide(L)'
;MRHQSTKIRALPLIALGLLFLVPFVTHTAFAGTVSNGDFQAQSFSKVVDWYDYVRQYAANNGLPQPNATERAYIYTNYINVGGFQLFYAGLVNATHSGTFVTIPIQTFFEHFKTVGGKDAITASSFISLVSFNESGTDPYPNSPDKTDTVYASFSLGVNLTATTGHKLPGYVATSTIIPLTQVDGQHYTWGLKYINLNAIWWKINPDPFFPTADLVTPRGFAQYSELSFNYALAIDPNAKTATLTSSYTIGRMSDLYILSPTPAVHLNSTGTYNLSGSQIGTQTIYQFLQSKQLEISIVLANKAILAGTDTNKDSSGASVDNNSSIDVTHTAVNTAASDGDNIFKTDFGVKSKYQLYNYTADSSQNTASNYDVNVRTVNVRAWAGNPVFWFQNRFMGFLPLFVANVDPGLIQEAKSGLKDFMVSDYLYIISYPTWGGYKIVHDPDYTAFYTPASNVGLLTAIFLAVAVAAGVGGLFAFLFRKRRVAGLAVGGVGTTGPTPTQDPTPSGPPIPGR
;
A
#
# COMPACT_ATOMS: atom_id res chain seq x y z
N MET A 1 0.56 -25.78 47.09
CA MET A 1 0.55 -25.88 45.62
C MET A 1 0.40 -24.47 45.06
N ARG A 2 1.50 -23.86 44.58
CA ARG A 2 1.53 -22.48 44.07
C ARG A 2 1.26 -22.50 42.56
N HIS A 3 0.26 -21.74 42.14
CA HIS A 3 -0.06 -21.46 40.74
C HIS A 3 1.15 -20.86 40.00
N GLN A 4 1.65 -21.56 38.99
CA GLN A 4 2.50 -20.97 37.96
C GLN A 4 1.62 -20.16 36.99
N SER A 5 1.27 -18.94 37.36
CA SER A 5 0.84 -17.90 36.44
C SER A 5 2.08 -17.09 36.05
N THR A 6 2.84 -17.57 35.07
CA THR A 6 4.00 -16.86 34.56
C THR A 6 3.98 -16.81 33.04
N LYS A 7 3.78 -15.59 32.52
CA LYS A 7 4.32 -15.07 31.24
C LYS A 7 3.72 -15.62 29.93
N ILE A 8 2.43 -15.34 29.67
CA ILE A 8 1.85 -15.39 28.31
C ILE A 8 1.93 -14.02 27.59
N ARG A 9 2.39 -12.96 28.25
CA ARG A 9 2.47 -11.60 27.67
C ARG A 9 3.64 -11.38 26.69
N ALA A 10 4.54 -12.34 26.52
CA ALA A 10 5.75 -12.18 25.71
C ALA A 10 5.70 -12.90 24.34
N LEU A 11 4.74 -13.81 24.10
CA LEU A 11 4.68 -14.55 22.84
C LEU A 11 4.48 -13.68 21.58
N PRO A 12 3.68 -12.59 21.57
CA PRO A 12 3.53 -11.76 20.37
C PRO A 12 4.82 -11.00 20.02
N LEU A 13 5.55 -10.53 21.03
CA LEU A 13 6.82 -9.79 20.88
C LEU A 13 8.00 -10.72 20.56
N ILE A 14 7.99 -11.94 21.09
CA ILE A 14 8.98 -12.98 20.75
C ILE A 14 8.70 -13.55 19.36
N ALA A 15 7.43 -13.68 18.94
CA ALA A 15 7.08 -14.04 17.56
C ALA A 15 7.57 -12.97 16.57
N LEU A 16 7.45 -11.68 16.90
CA LEU A 16 8.04 -10.58 16.11
C LEU A 16 9.58 -10.60 16.11
N GLY A 17 10.22 -11.05 17.20
CA GLY A 17 11.68 -11.19 17.31
C GLY A 17 12.27 -12.50 16.77
N LEU A 18 11.44 -13.53 16.52
CA LEU A 18 11.81 -14.83 15.94
C LEU A 18 11.47 -14.94 14.44
N LEU A 19 10.87 -13.89 13.84
CA LEU A 19 10.69 -13.70 12.39
C LEU A 19 12.00 -13.74 11.56
N PHE A 20 13.17 -13.93 12.20
CA PHE A 20 14.49 -13.61 11.63
C PHE A 20 15.43 -14.80 11.42
N LEU A 21 14.95 -16.06 11.48
CA LEU A 21 15.82 -17.24 11.32
C LEU A 21 15.09 -18.40 10.62
N VAL A 22 14.87 -18.34 9.30
CA VAL A 22 14.37 -19.50 8.54
C VAL A 22 14.89 -19.48 7.07
N PRO A 23 15.12 -20.64 6.44
CA PRO A 23 15.98 -20.76 5.25
C PRO A 23 15.25 -20.54 3.91
N PHE A 24 16.09 -20.44 2.90
CA PHE A 24 15.90 -19.87 1.57
C PHE A 24 14.97 -20.66 0.65
N VAL A 25 14.01 -19.97 0.03
CA VAL A 25 13.46 -20.35 -1.27
C VAL A 25 13.84 -19.25 -2.25
N THR A 26 14.77 -19.52 -3.15
CA THR A 26 15.14 -18.58 -4.22
C THR A 26 14.12 -18.69 -5.34
N HIS A 27 13.31 -17.64 -5.52
CA HIS A 27 12.61 -17.44 -6.79
C HIS A 27 13.44 -16.48 -7.65
N THR A 28 14.05 -17.01 -8.70
CA THR A 28 14.71 -16.22 -9.73
C THR A 28 13.65 -15.66 -10.66
N ALA A 29 13.20 -14.43 -10.41
CA ALA A 29 12.58 -13.65 -11.47
C ALA A 29 13.70 -13.18 -12.42
N PHE A 30 13.51 -13.35 -13.72
CA PHE A 30 14.40 -12.78 -14.72
C PHE A 30 14.22 -11.25 -14.69
N ALA A 31 15.24 -10.52 -14.23
CA ALA A 31 15.24 -9.06 -14.25
C ALA A 31 15.84 -8.56 -15.56
N GLY A 32 15.12 -7.65 -16.22
CA GLY A 32 15.65 -6.86 -17.32
C GLY A 32 16.36 -5.61 -16.81
N THR A 33 17.21 -5.05 -17.67
CA THR A 33 17.78 -3.71 -17.48
C THR A 33 16.91 -2.69 -18.21
N VAL A 34 16.47 -1.67 -17.49
CA VAL A 34 15.98 -0.37 -17.96
C VAL A 34 17.14 0.53 -18.37
N SER A 35 17.02 1.17 -19.53
CA SER A 35 18.00 2.05 -20.14
C SER A 35 17.34 3.34 -20.64
N ASN A 36 18.15 4.34 -21.03
CA ASN A 36 17.64 5.56 -21.69
C ASN A 36 16.81 5.27 -22.94
N GLY A 37 17.19 4.25 -23.71
CA GLY A 37 16.46 3.89 -24.94
C GLY A 37 15.04 3.40 -24.67
N ASP A 38 14.77 2.83 -23.48
CA ASP A 38 13.43 2.33 -23.16
C ASP A 38 12.42 3.48 -23.03
N PHE A 39 12.81 4.61 -22.46
CA PHE A 39 11.93 5.77 -22.30
C PHE A 39 11.78 6.60 -23.58
N GLN A 40 12.59 6.31 -24.60
CA GLN A 40 12.42 6.83 -25.96
C GLN A 40 11.43 5.99 -26.78
N ALA A 41 11.13 4.76 -26.35
CA ALA A 41 10.12 3.94 -26.99
C ALA A 41 8.72 4.48 -26.69
N GLN A 42 7.78 4.19 -27.60
CA GLN A 42 6.36 4.45 -27.36
C GLN A 42 5.84 3.70 -26.13
N SER A 43 6.35 2.49 -25.88
CA SER A 43 6.05 1.76 -24.65
C SER A 43 7.16 0.77 -24.31
N PHE A 44 7.25 0.40 -23.03
CA PHE A 44 8.01 -0.77 -22.60
C PHE A 44 7.33 -1.47 -21.42
N SER A 45 7.65 -2.74 -21.23
CA SER A 45 7.16 -3.56 -20.13
C SER A 45 8.29 -4.46 -19.63
N LYS A 46 8.70 -4.31 -18.36
CA LYS A 46 9.85 -5.04 -17.81
C LYS A 46 9.64 -5.40 -16.35
N VAL A 47 10.23 -6.51 -15.92
CA VAL A 47 10.50 -6.77 -14.50
C VAL A 47 11.90 -6.30 -14.21
N VAL A 48 12.05 -5.46 -13.19
CA VAL A 48 13.30 -4.78 -12.89
C VAL A 48 13.71 -5.10 -11.46
N ASP A 49 14.95 -5.53 -11.25
CA ASP A 49 15.52 -5.60 -9.91
C ASP A 49 16.08 -4.23 -9.51
N TRP A 50 15.32 -3.54 -8.68
CA TRP A 50 15.67 -2.18 -8.26
C TRP A 50 16.89 -2.13 -7.35
N TYR A 51 17.23 -3.22 -6.67
CA TYR A 51 18.44 -3.28 -5.88
C TYR A 51 19.71 -3.29 -6.73
N ASP A 52 19.69 -3.87 -7.94
CA ASP A 52 20.81 -3.78 -8.87
C ASP A 52 21.06 -2.33 -9.29
N TYR A 53 20.00 -1.55 -9.50
CA TYR A 53 20.11 -0.12 -9.75
C TYR A 53 20.67 0.66 -8.56
N VAL A 54 20.22 0.39 -7.33
CA VAL A 54 20.78 1.06 -6.14
C VAL A 54 22.27 0.81 -6.05
N ARG A 55 22.69 -0.45 -6.24
CA ARG A 55 24.09 -0.84 -6.16
C ARG A 55 24.92 -0.11 -7.20
N GLN A 56 24.46 -0.05 -8.45
CA GLN A 56 25.14 0.69 -9.52
C GLN A 56 25.24 2.19 -9.20
N TYR A 57 24.16 2.81 -8.75
CA TYR A 57 24.18 4.23 -8.38
C TYR A 57 25.11 4.52 -7.21
N ALA A 58 25.03 3.72 -6.15
CA ALA A 58 25.86 3.87 -4.98
C ALA A 58 27.35 3.70 -5.33
N ALA A 59 27.69 2.76 -6.21
CA ALA A 59 29.04 2.62 -6.75
C ALA A 59 29.51 3.89 -7.46
N ASN A 60 28.68 4.44 -8.35
CA ASN A 60 29.01 5.61 -9.16
C ASN A 60 29.15 6.90 -8.34
N ASN A 61 28.55 6.96 -7.15
CA ASN A 61 28.52 8.15 -6.30
C ASN A 61 29.32 7.99 -4.99
N GLY A 62 30.11 6.92 -4.84
CA GLY A 62 30.90 6.68 -3.63
C GLY A 62 30.08 6.47 -2.36
N LEU A 63 28.83 5.99 -2.50
CA LEU A 63 27.93 5.70 -1.38
C LEU A 63 28.02 4.23 -0.98
N PRO A 64 27.72 3.88 0.29
CA PRO A 64 27.60 2.48 0.71
C PRO A 64 26.57 1.73 -0.14
N GLN A 65 26.99 0.64 -0.76
CA GLN A 65 26.10 -0.22 -1.55
C GLN A 65 25.25 -1.10 -0.62
N PRO A 66 23.97 -1.34 -0.96
CA PRO A 66 23.18 -2.37 -0.29
C PRO A 66 23.75 -3.76 -0.48
N ASN A 67 23.37 -4.70 0.39
CA ASN A 67 23.84 -6.08 0.32
C ASN A 67 23.45 -6.73 -1.02
N ALA A 68 24.38 -7.47 -1.64
CA ALA A 68 24.18 -8.13 -2.93
C ALA A 68 23.08 -9.21 -2.95
N THR A 69 22.70 -9.71 -1.77
CA THR A 69 21.60 -10.68 -1.58
C THR A 69 20.23 -10.03 -1.52
N GLU A 70 20.16 -8.69 -1.38
CA GLU A 70 18.91 -7.96 -1.38
C GLU A 70 18.43 -7.73 -2.81
N ARG A 71 17.14 -7.97 -3.03
CA ARG A 71 16.47 -7.94 -4.35
C ARG A 71 15.10 -7.31 -4.20
N ALA A 72 14.65 -6.58 -5.22
CA ALA A 72 13.28 -6.09 -5.27
C ALA A 72 12.83 -5.99 -6.72
N TYR A 73 12.07 -6.98 -7.12
CA TYR A 73 11.55 -7.10 -8.47
C TYR A 73 10.23 -6.35 -8.57
N ILE A 74 10.20 -5.35 -9.44
CA ILE A 74 8.99 -4.56 -9.70
C ILE A 74 8.68 -4.69 -11.18
N TYR A 75 7.41 -4.97 -11.46
CA TYR A 75 6.87 -4.96 -12.79
C TYR A 75 6.56 -3.51 -13.16
N THR A 76 7.18 -3.02 -14.22
CA THR A 76 7.04 -1.65 -14.68
C THR A 76 6.54 -1.59 -16.11
N ASN A 77 5.60 -0.69 -16.34
CA ASN A 77 5.10 -0.37 -17.67
C ASN A 77 5.25 1.13 -17.91
N TYR A 78 5.68 1.48 -19.12
CA TYR A 78 5.75 2.86 -19.58
C TYR A 78 5.01 2.96 -20.89
N ILE A 79 4.24 4.03 -21.05
CA ILE A 79 3.50 4.35 -22.27
C ILE A 79 3.70 5.84 -22.53
N ASN A 80 4.02 6.21 -23.77
CA ASN A 80 4.31 7.57 -24.20
C ASN A 80 3.68 7.80 -25.57
N VAL A 81 2.50 8.41 -25.59
CA VAL A 81 1.70 8.59 -26.79
C VAL A 81 1.18 10.02 -26.84
N GLY A 82 1.56 10.75 -27.88
CA GLY A 82 1.02 12.08 -28.15
C GLY A 82 1.23 13.10 -27.03
N GLY A 83 2.32 13.02 -26.26
CA GLY A 83 2.57 13.92 -25.12
C GLY A 83 1.90 13.52 -23.80
N PHE A 84 1.12 12.43 -23.79
CA PHE A 84 0.68 11.75 -22.57
C PHE A 84 1.67 10.64 -22.22
N GLN A 85 2.14 10.64 -20.97
CA GLN A 85 3.07 9.66 -20.43
C GLN A 85 2.43 8.96 -19.24
N LEU A 86 2.48 7.63 -19.22
CA LEU A 86 2.07 6.82 -18.09
C LEU A 86 3.22 5.93 -17.63
N PHE A 87 3.45 5.88 -16.33
CA PHE A 87 4.38 4.96 -15.70
C PHE A 87 3.67 4.18 -14.59
N TYR A 88 3.67 2.86 -14.70
CA TYR A 88 3.11 1.95 -13.71
C TYR A 88 4.23 1.17 -13.01
N ALA A 89 4.06 0.96 -11.70
CA ALA A 89 4.96 0.17 -10.86
C ALA A 89 4.16 -0.74 -9.92
N GLY A 90 4.36 -2.05 -10.07
CA GLY A 90 3.78 -3.08 -9.20
C GLY A 90 4.85 -3.99 -8.60
N LEU A 91 4.84 -4.21 -7.28
CA LEU A 91 5.82 -5.09 -6.64
C LEU A 91 5.55 -6.56 -7.01
N VAL A 92 6.49 -7.19 -7.70
CA VAL A 92 6.45 -8.63 -7.97
C VAL A 92 6.82 -9.37 -6.68
N ASN A 93 8.02 -9.11 -6.17
CA ASN A 93 8.48 -9.60 -4.88
C ASN A 93 9.76 -8.87 -4.45
N ALA A 94 10.16 -9.05 -3.19
CA ALA A 94 11.45 -8.58 -2.69
C ALA A 94 12.10 -9.63 -1.80
N THR A 95 13.43 -9.61 -1.76
CA THR A 95 14.25 -10.37 -0.83
C THR A 95 15.04 -9.38 0.01
N HIS A 96 14.93 -9.47 1.32
CA HIS A 96 15.73 -8.66 2.23
C HIS A 96 16.16 -9.47 3.45
N SER A 97 17.45 -9.38 3.82
CA SER A 97 18.03 -10.15 4.93
C SER A 97 17.75 -11.66 4.87
N GLY A 98 17.69 -12.23 3.65
CA GLY A 98 17.38 -13.64 3.42
C GLY A 98 15.88 -14.00 3.44
N THR A 99 15.01 -13.05 3.77
CA THR A 99 13.56 -13.24 3.78
C THR A 99 12.94 -12.78 2.47
N PHE A 100 12.13 -13.64 1.88
CA PHE A 100 11.32 -13.32 0.70
C PHE A 100 9.98 -12.72 1.13
N VAL A 101 9.53 -11.68 0.43
CA VAL A 101 8.26 -11.02 0.69
C VAL A 101 7.54 -10.69 -0.61
N THR A 102 6.24 -10.99 -0.66
CA THR A 102 5.34 -10.52 -1.72
C THR A 102 4.15 -9.85 -1.07
N ILE A 103 3.99 -8.56 -1.35
CA ILE A 103 2.90 -7.73 -0.82
C ILE A 103 2.29 -6.90 -1.94
N PRO A 104 0.96 -6.71 -1.96
CA PRO A 104 0.32 -5.85 -2.94
C PRO A 104 0.77 -4.39 -2.77
N ILE A 105 1.62 -3.93 -3.70
CA ILE A 105 1.97 -2.52 -3.87
C ILE A 105 1.75 -2.22 -5.35
N GLN A 106 0.93 -1.20 -5.62
CA GLN A 106 0.57 -0.76 -6.96
C GLN A 106 0.47 0.75 -6.99
N THR A 107 1.17 1.35 -7.95
CA THR A 107 1.06 2.78 -8.23
C THR A 107 1.15 3.01 -9.73
N PHE A 108 0.35 3.93 -10.25
CA PHE A 108 0.58 4.51 -11.56
C PHE A 108 0.74 6.02 -11.45
N PHE A 109 1.54 6.57 -12.37
CA PHE A 109 1.79 7.98 -12.57
C PHE A 109 1.40 8.34 -13.97
N GLU A 110 0.81 9.51 -14.13
CA GLU A 110 0.58 10.11 -15.44
C GLU A 110 1.26 11.45 -15.46
N HIS A 111 1.88 11.78 -16.58
CA HIS A 111 2.48 13.07 -16.84
C HIS A 111 2.03 13.57 -18.20
N PHE A 112 1.55 14.80 -18.25
CA PHE A 112 1.01 15.40 -19.45
C PHE A 112 0.95 16.92 -19.32
N LYS A 113 0.80 17.59 -20.47
CA LYS A 113 0.37 18.98 -20.49
C LYS A 113 -1.15 19.05 -20.51
N THR A 114 -1.75 19.85 -19.63
CA THR A 114 -3.20 20.10 -19.60
C THR A 114 -3.67 20.78 -20.89
N VAL A 115 -5.00 20.92 -21.05
CA VAL A 115 -5.58 21.66 -22.19
C VAL A 115 -5.17 23.13 -22.17
N GLY A 116 -5.04 23.74 -20.98
CA GLY A 116 -4.49 25.08 -20.80
C GLY A 116 -2.96 25.16 -20.85
N GLY A 117 -2.25 24.05 -21.12
CA GLY A 117 -0.80 24.02 -21.38
C GLY A 117 0.10 23.90 -20.15
N LYS A 118 -0.45 23.61 -18.96
CA LYS A 118 0.32 23.43 -17.72
C LYS A 118 0.88 22.02 -17.65
N ASP A 119 2.08 21.85 -17.11
CA ASP A 119 2.59 20.52 -16.77
C ASP A 119 1.86 19.98 -15.53
N ALA A 120 1.34 18.76 -15.66
CA ALA A 120 0.59 18.08 -14.62
C ALA A 120 1.11 16.65 -14.44
N ILE A 121 1.23 16.24 -13.18
CA ILE A 121 1.49 14.87 -12.78
C ILE A 121 0.36 14.39 -11.88
N THR A 122 -0.24 13.26 -12.21
CA THR A 122 -1.20 12.57 -11.35
C THR A 122 -0.58 11.27 -10.85
N ALA A 123 -0.97 10.85 -9.65
CA ALA A 123 -0.55 9.60 -9.06
C ALA A 123 -1.71 8.95 -8.32
N SER A 124 -1.88 7.64 -8.54
CA SER A 124 -2.83 6.83 -7.78
C SER A 124 -2.15 5.58 -7.22
N SER A 125 -2.38 5.30 -5.94
CA SER A 125 -1.73 4.21 -5.22
C SER A 125 -2.73 3.37 -4.43
N PHE A 126 -2.60 2.05 -4.51
CA PHE A 126 -3.26 1.12 -3.59
C PHE A 126 -2.63 1.21 -2.20
N ILE A 127 -3.46 1.34 -1.15
CA ILE A 127 -2.99 1.38 0.24
C ILE A 127 -3.18 0.02 0.91
N SER A 128 -4.41 -0.47 0.97
CA SER A 128 -4.74 -1.67 1.74
C SER A 128 -6.15 -2.21 1.43
N LEU A 129 -6.34 -3.48 1.77
CA LEU A 129 -7.66 -4.06 2.00
C LEU A 129 -8.06 -3.79 3.45
N VAL A 130 -9.35 -3.55 3.66
CA VAL A 130 -9.91 -3.32 4.99
C VAL A 130 -11.11 -4.22 5.15
N SER A 131 -11.18 -4.94 6.27
CA SER A 131 -12.42 -5.60 6.68
C SER A 131 -13.01 -4.83 7.85
N PHE A 132 -14.32 -4.71 7.89
CA PHE A 132 -15.02 -3.98 8.94
C PHE A 132 -16.39 -4.60 9.19
N ASN A 133 -16.98 -4.27 10.33
CA ASN A 133 -18.39 -4.53 10.58
C ASN A 133 -19.00 -3.28 11.19
N GLU A 134 -20.20 -2.95 10.72
CA GLU A 134 -20.90 -1.74 11.14
C GLU A 134 -21.25 -1.75 12.63
N SER A 135 -21.28 -0.56 13.21
CA SER A 135 -21.99 -0.30 14.46
C SER A 135 -23.42 0.17 14.19
N GLY A 136 -24.33 0.06 15.17
CA GLY A 136 -25.75 0.42 14.98
C GLY A 136 -26.02 1.91 14.73
N THR A 137 -25.03 2.79 14.85
CA THR A 137 -25.13 4.23 14.56
C THR A 137 -23.94 4.66 13.70
N ASP A 138 -23.99 4.28 12.42
CA ASP A 138 -22.95 4.54 11.44
C ASP A 138 -23.20 5.88 10.70
N PRO A 139 -22.31 6.89 10.81
CA PRO A 139 -22.43 8.12 10.04
C PRO A 139 -22.14 7.95 8.53
N TYR A 140 -21.48 6.86 8.11
CA TYR A 140 -21.25 6.48 6.72
C TYR A 140 -21.65 5.02 6.46
N PRO A 141 -22.96 4.71 6.45
CA PRO A 141 -23.43 3.34 6.26
C PRO A 141 -22.79 2.68 5.05
N ASN A 142 -22.41 1.43 5.25
CA ASN A 142 -21.76 0.52 4.32
C ASN A 142 -20.33 0.95 3.96
N SER A 143 -19.66 1.71 4.84
CA SER A 143 -18.28 2.15 4.63
C SER A 143 -17.51 2.33 5.94
N PRO A 144 -16.30 1.76 6.07
CA PRO A 144 -15.62 1.65 7.35
C PRO A 144 -15.33 3.01 7.97
N ASP A 145 -15.75 3.24 9.20
CA ASP A 145 -15.51 4.50 9.89
C ASP A 145 -15.10 4.37 11.36
N LYS A 146 -15.10 5.51 12.07
CA LYS A 146 -14.61 5.62 13.45
C LYS A 146 -15.51 4.93 14.48
N THR A 147 -16.76 4.67 14.14
CA THR A 147 -17.74 3.99 15.00
C THR A 147 -17.66 2.47 14.85
N ASP A 148 -17.09 2.01 13.73
CA ASP A 148 -17.00 0.60 13.40
C ASP A 148 -15.85 -0.12 14.07
N THR A 149 -15.91 -1.44 14.00
CA THR A 149 -14.72 -2.26 14.22
C THR A 149 -14.03 -2.50 12.89
N VAL A 150 -12.89 -1.83 12.70
CA VAL A 150 -12.13 -1.82 11.45
C VAL A 150 -10.82 -2.60 11.59
N TYR A 151 -10.54 -3.45 10.61
CA TYR A 151 -9.33 -4.25 10.50
C TYR A 151 -8.58 -3.91 9.22
N ALA A 152 -7.43 -3.24 9.36
CA ALA A 152 -6.52 -3.05 8.25
C ALA A 152 -5.83 -4.39 7.94
N SER A 153 -5.93 -4.82 6.68
CA SER A 153 -5.54 -6.15 6.22
C SER A 153 -4.27 -6.06 5.36
N PHE A 154 -3.11 -6.22 6.00
CA PHE A 154 -1.82 -6.09 5.30
C PHE A 154 -1.22 -7.44 5.00
N SER A 155 -0.82 -7.66 3.74
CA SER A 155 -0.05 -8.85 3.40
C SER A 155 1.26 -8.87 4.21
N LEU A 156 1.52 -9.98 4.90
CA LEU A 156 2.77 -10.20 5.63
C LEU A 156 3.89 -10.64 4.70
N GLY A 157 3.53 -11.27 3.57
CA GLY A 157 4.45 -11.80 2.56
C GLY A 157 5.45 -12.84 3.06
N VAL A 158 5.37 -13.30 4.33
CA VAL A 158 6.30 -14.27 4.95
C VAL A 158 5.60 -15.59 5.29
N ASN A 159 6.36 -16.69 5.33
CA ASN A 159 5.86 -18.01 5.74
C ASN A 159 5.71 -18.09 7.28
N LEU A 160 4.48 -18.14 7.77
CA LEU A 160 4.17 -18.11 9.21
C LEU A 160 4.32 -19.47 9.92
N THR A 161 4.28 -20.60 9.19
CA THR A 161 4.54 -21.93 9.77
C THR A 161 5.94 -22.00 10.34
N ALA A 162 6.89 -21.47 9.58
CA ALA A 162 8.30 -21.54 9.88
C ALA A 162 8.67 -20.69 11.12
N THR A 163 7.89 -19.65 11.40
CA THR A 163 8.13 -18.70 12.50
C THR A 163 7.45 -19.07 13.81
N THR A 164 6.26 -19.67 13.77
CA THR A 164 5.44 -19.85 14.97
C THR A 164 5.54 -21.23 15.60
N GLY A 165 6.16 -22.21 14.94
CA GLY A 165 6.23 -23.61 15.39
C GLY A 165 4.85 -24.30 15.45
N HIS A 166 3.78 -23.57 15.17
CA HIS A 166 2.41 -24.05 15.04
C HIS A 166 2.12 -24.35 13.56
N LYS A 167 1.11 -25.19 13.29
CA LYS A 167 0.53 -25.38 11.95
C LYS A 167 -0.28 -24.14 11.50
N LEU A 168 0.20 -22.94 11.77
CA LEU A 168 -0.28 -21.76 11.05
C LEU A 168 0.15 -21.91 9.60
N PRO A 169 -0.64 -21.47 8.61
CA PRO A 169 -0.36 -21.80 7.24
C PRO A 169 0.91 -21.14 6.73
N GLY A 170 1.66 -21.91 5.95
CA GLY A 170 2.93 -21.50 5.36
C GLY A 170 2.73 -20.92 3.98
N TYR A 171 1.59 -20.28 3.76
CA TYR A 171 1.30 -19.72 2.46
C TYR A 171 2.22 -18.52 2.25
N VAL A 172 2.92 -18.54 1.13
CA VAL A 172 3.74 -17.42 0.68
C VAL A 172 2.95 -16.81 -0.46
N ALA A 173 2.65 -15.52 -0.34
CA ALA A 173 2.01 -14.80 -1.43
C ALA A 173 2.90 -14.89 -2.66
N THR A 174 2.31 -15.08 -3.82
CA THR A 174 3.02 -15.03 -5.10
C THR A 174 2.32 -14.06 -6.01
N SER A 175 3.08 -13.48 -6.93
CA SER A 175 2.56 -12.57 -7.94
C SER A 175 2.73 -13.18 -9.33
N THR A 176 1.83 -12.83 -10.23
CA THR A 176 1.84 -13.22 -11.63
C THR A 176 1.54 -11.98 -12.46
N ILE A 177 2.38 -11.75 -13.46
CA ILE A 177 2.26 -10.60 -14.34
C ILE A 177 1.15 -10.85 -15.34
N ILE A 178 0.32 -9.83 -15.56
CA ILE A 178 -0.59 -9.74 -16.68
C ILE A 178 0.12 -8.84 -17.69
N PRO A 179 0.68 -9.40 -18.78
CA PRO A 179 1.59 -8.68 -19.65
C PRO A 179 0.94 -7.45 -20.29
N LEU A 180 1.76 -6.41 -20.51
CA LEU A 180 1.37 -5.26 -21.30
C LEU A 180 1.06 -5.74 -22.72
N THR A 181 -0.19 -5.54 -23.12
CA THR A 181 -0.67 -5.80 -24.47
C THR A 181 -1.08 -4.48 -25.08
N GLN A 182 -0.60 -4.21 -26.28
CA GLN A 182 -0.99 -3.08 -27.09
C GLN A 182 -2.00 -3.59 -28.13
N VAL A 183 -3.25 -3.12 -28.05
CA VAL A 183 -4.29 -3.50 -29.02
C VAL A 183 -4.11 -2.71 -30.31
N ASP A 184 -3.77 -1.42 -30.19
CA ASP A 184 -3.41 -0.52 -31.29
C ASP A 184 -2.52 0.63 -30.78
N GLY A 185 -2.32 1.70 -31.55
CA GLY A 185 -1.49 2.85 -31.16
C GLY A 185 -1.96 3.63 -29.91
N GLN A 186 -3.17 3.38 -29.40
CA GLN A 186 -3.86 4.20 -28.40
C GLN A 186 -4.49 3.37 -27.26
N HIS A 187 -4.57 2.05 -27.41
CA HIS A 187 -5.19 1.15 -26.44
C HIS A 187 -4.20 0.13 -25.86
N TYR A 188 -4.12 0.09 -24.53
CA TYR A 188 -3.17 -0.75 -23.79
C TYR A 188 -3.85 -1.45 -22.61
N THR A 189 -3.45 -2.68 -22.32
CA THR A 189 -3.91 -3.41 -21.12
C THR A 189 -2.75 -4.07 -20.41
N TRP A 190 -2.73 -4.05 -19.07
CA TRP A 190 -1.73 -4.74 -18.25
C TRP A 190 -2.27 -4.99 -16.85
N GLY A 191 -1.48 -5.66 -16.01
CA GLY A 191 -1.84 -5.82 -14.61
C GLY A 191 -0.89 -6.70 -13.82
N LEU A 192 -1.29 -6.96 -12.58
CA LEU A 192 -0.57 -7.86 -11.70
C LEU A 192 -1.57 -8.55 -10.78
N LYS A 193 -1.45 -9.87 -10.73
CA LYS A 193 -2.27 -10.76 -9.94
C LYS A 193 -1.46 -11.27 -8.76
N TYR A 194 -1.98 -11.13 -7.55
CA TYR A 194 -1.43 -11.76 -6.36
C TYR A 194 -2.32 -12.93 -5.94
N ILE A 195 -1.73 -14.07 -5.60
CA ILE A 195 -2.45 -15.24 -5.10
C ILE A 195 -1.88 -15.70 -3.76
N ASN A 196 -2.70 -16.42 -2.99
CA ASN A 196 -2.35 -16.91 -1.65
C ASN A 196 -1.90 -15.78 -0.72
N LEU A 197 -2.64 -14.67 -0.72
CA LEU A 197 -2.32 -13.48 0.06
C LEU A 197 -2.62 -13.69 1.54
N ASN A 198 -1.57 -13.77 2.35
CA ASN A 198 -1.69 -13.89 3.79
C ASN A 198 -1.61 -12.51 4.42
N ALA A 199 -2.73 -12.08 4.98
CA ALA A 199 -2.86 -10.77 5.56
C ALA A 199 -2.98 -10.84 7.08
N ILE A 200 -2.25 -9.97 7.77
CA ILE A 200 -2.47 -9.67 9.18
C ILE A 200 -3.62 -8.68 9.32
N TRP A 201 -4.49 -8.94 10.28
CA TRP A 201 -5.59 -8.04 10.63
C TRP A 201 -5.21 -7.25 11.86
N TRP A 202 -4.89 -5.97 11.65
CA TRP A 202 -4.67 -5.01 12.72
C TRP A 202 -5.95 -4.24 12.98
N LYS A 203 -6.42 -4.24 14.23
CA LYS A 203 -7.55 -3.38 14.59
C LYS A 203 -7.08 -1.92 14.55
N ILE A 204 -7.77 -1.11 13.77
CA ILE A 204 -7.54 0.31 13.66
C ILE A 204 -8.77 1.09 14.13
N ASN A 205 -8.55 2.35 14.50
CA ASN A 205 -9.57 3.36 14.67
C ASN A 205 -9.30 4.48 13.67
N PRO A 206 -10.10 4.61 12.59
CA PRO A 206 -9.96 5.69 11.62
C PRO A 206 -10.67 6.96 12.09
N ASP A 207 -10.34 7.43 13.30
CA ASP A 207 -10.79 8.74 13.79
C ASP A 207 -9.76 9.82 13.38
N PRO A 208 -10.15 10.89 12.69
CA PRO A 208 -9.22 11.93 12.28
C PRO A 208 -8.57 12.68 13.45
N PHE A 209 -9.20 12.73 14.62
CA PHE A 209 -8.64 13.38 15.81
C PHE A 209 -7.71 12.44 16.59
N PHE A 210 -7.97 11.13 16.52
CA PHE A 210 -7.20 10.13 17.26
C PHE A 210 -6.98 8.83 16.46
N PRO A 211 -6.23 8.89 15.34
CA PRO A 211 -5.96 7.73 14.50
C PRO A 211 -5.05 6.77 15.27
N THR A 212 -5.54 5.57 15.57
CA THR A 212 -4.81 4.61 16.40
C THR A 212 -4.94 3.18 15.90
N ALA A 213 -3.99 2.34 16.27
CA ALA A 213 -4.06 0.90 16.04
C ALA A 213 -3.68 0.14 17.30
N ASP A 214 -4.30 -1.02 17.49
CA ASP A 214 -3.83 -1.99 18.46
C ASP A 214 -2.63 -2.75 17.87
N LEU A 215 -1.44 -2.18 18.02
CA LEU A 215 -0.19 -2.80 17.57
C LEU A 215 0.34 -3.87 18.54
N VAL A 216 -0.33 -4.09 19.68
CA VAL A 216 0.13 -5.04 20.70
C VAL A 216 -0.21 -6.47 20.32
N THR A 217 -1.39 -6.70 19.74
CA THR A 217 -1.81 -8.04 19.33
C THR A 217 -2.66 -7.99 18.06
N PRO A 218 -2.21 -8.62 16.96
CA PRO A 218 -3.06 -8.73 15.78
C PRO A 218 -4.33 -9.50 16.10
N ARG A 219 -5.43 -9.12 15.46
CA ARG A 219 -6.74 -9.72 15.72
C ARG A 219 -6.94 -11.00 14.94
N GLY A 220 -6.30 -11.11 13.78
CA GLY A 220 -6.33 -12.33 13.01
C GLY A 220 -5.31 -12.40 11.89
N PHE A 221 -5.31 -13.56 11.24
CA PHE A 221 -4.66 -13.77 9.95
C PHE A 221 -5.71 -14.26 8.96
N ALA A 222 -5.82 -13.59 7.82
CA ALA A 222 -6.69 -13.99 6.73
C ALA A 222 -5.86 -14.48 5.54
N GLN A 223 -6.37 -15.45 4.80
CA GLN A 223 -5.84 -15.82 3.50
C GLN A 223 -6.85 -15.50 2.41
N TYR A 224 -6.49 -14.59 1.51
CA TYR A 224 -7.25 -14.33 0.29
C TYR A 224 -6.66 -15.15 -0.85
N SER A 225 -7.53 -15.78 -1.63
CA SER A 225 -7.12 -16.57 -2.80
C SER A 225 -6.52 -15.70 -3.90
N GLU A 226 -6.99 -14.46 -4.05
CA GLU A 226 -6.57 -13.54 -5.10
C GLU A 226 -6.74 -12.07 -4.69
N LEU A 227 -5.80 -11.23 -5.15
CA LEU A 227 -6.03 -9.81 -5.37
C LEU A 227 -5.39 -9.45 -6.70
N SER A 228 -6.19 -9.08 -7.69
CA SER A 228 -5.67 -8.70 -9.01
C SER A 228 -6.01 -7.26 -9.33
N PHE A 229 -5.05 -6.61 -9.97
CA PHE A 229 -5.15 -5.26 -10.49
C PHE A 229 -4.99 -5.35 -12.00
N ASN A 230 -6.01 -4.95 -12.74
CA ASN A 230 -5.96 -4.82 -14.19
C ASN A 230 -6.14 -3.36 -14.55
N TYR A 231 -5.49 -2.94 -15.61
CA TYR A 231 -5.52 -1.59 -16.13
C TYR A 231 -5.80 -1.67 -17.63
N ALA A 232 -6.69 -0.82 -18.11
CA ALA A 232 -6.97 -0.61 -19.52
C ALA A 232 -6.88 0.89 -19.81
N LEU A 233 -5.91 1.29 -20.62
CA LEU A 233 -5.71 2.66 -21.04
C LEU A 233 -6.26 2.86 -22.44
N ALA A 234 -7.08 3.89 -22.63
CA ALA A 234 -7.55 4.37 -23.91
C ALA A 234 -7.13 5.85 -24.07
N ILE A 235 -6.43 6.18 -25.14
CA ILE A 235 -5.96 7.54 -25.43
C ILE A 235 -6.74 8.07 -26.64
N ASP A 236 -7.46 9.17 -26.46
CA ASP A 236 -8.18 9.86 -27.52
C ASP A 236 -7.63 11.29 -27.70
N PRO A 237 -6.74 11.51 -28.69
CA PRO A 237 -6.21 12.83 -29.00
C PRO A 237 -7.29 13.82 -29.48
N ASN A 238 -8.37 13.36 -30.11
CA ASN A 238 -9.42 14.24 -30.60
C ASN A 238 -10.27 14.78 -29.44
N ALA A 239 -10.61 13.89 -28.50
CA ALA A 239 -11.29 14.25 -27.26
C ALA A 239 -10.37 14.93 -26.24
N LYS A 240 -9.04 14.92 -26.48
CA LYS A 240 -8.02 15.47 -25.56
C LYS A 240 -8.03 14.77 -24.20
N THR A 241 -8.26 13.46 -24.21
CA THR A 241 -8.42 12.65 -22.99
C THR A 241 -7.63 11.36 -23.06
N ALA A 242 -7.02 10.98 -21.94
CA ALA A 242 -6.52 9.63 -21.73
C ALA A 242 -7.29 9.02 -20.55
N THR A 243 -8.00 7.92 -20.78
CA THR A 243 -8.82 7.25 -19.77
C THR A 243 -8.20 5.91 -19.39
N LEU A 244 -7.84 5.79 -18.11
CA LEU A 244 -7.37 4.57 -17.48
C LEU A 244 -8.51 3.95 -16.67
N THR A 245 -9.06 2.84 -17.15
CA THR A 245 -9.97 2.00 -16.38
C THR A 245 -9.15 1.05 -15.52
N SER A 246 -9.35 1.08 -14.21
CA SER A 246 -8.78 0.07 -13.32
C SER A 246 -9.83 -0.97 -12.97
N SER A 247 -9.45 -2.24 -12.89
CA SER A 247 -10.35 -3.33 -12.49
C SER A 247 -9.71 -4.16 -11.39
N TYR A 248 -10.43 -4.31 -10.28
CA TYR A 248 -9.97 -5.08 -9.14
C TYR A 248 -10.68 -6.41 -9.08
N THR A 249 -9.93 -7.48 -8.80
CA THR A 249 -10.49 -8.75 -8.38
C THR A 249 -10.09 -9.02 -6.95
N ILE A 250 -11.05 -9.18 -6.03
CA ILE A 250 -10.80 -9.68 -4.68
C ILE A 250 -11.35 -11.10 -4.59
N GLY A 251 -10.46 -12.08 -4.42
CA GLY A 251 -10.83 -13.49 -4.28
C GLY A 251 -11.30 -13.84 -2.86
N ARG A 252 -11.91 -15.02 -2.72
CA ARG A 252 -12.43 -15.54 -1.46
C ARG A 252 -11.37 -15.57 -0.38
N MET A 253 -11.83 -15.44 0.86
CA MET A 253 -11.06 -15.87 2.01
C MET A 253 -11.16 -17.40 2.14
N SER A 254 -10.03 -18.11 2.16
CA SER A 254 -10.01 -19.56 2.39
C SER A 254 -9.89 -19.91 3.87
N ASP A 255 -9.11 -19.11 4.59
CA ASP A 255 -8.72 -19.36 5.97
C ASP A 255 -8.74 -18.06 6.77
N LEU A 256 -9.28 -18.12 7.99
CA LEU A 256 -9.27 -17.04 8.96
C LEU A 256 -8.87 -17.56 10.33
N TYR A 257 -7.76 -17.05 10.86
CA TYR A 257 -7.30 -17.30 12.21
C TYR A 257 -7.71 -16.12 13.08
N ILE A 258 -8.52 -16.35 14.10
CA ILE A 258 -8.86 -15.33 15.10
C ILE A 258 -7.98 -15.57 16.32
N LEU A 259 -7.11 -14.61 16.63
CA LEU A 259 -6.09 -14.76 17.66
C LEU A 259 -6.50 -14.19 19.02
N SER A 260 -7.51 -13.32 19.02
CA SER A 260 -8.00 -12.64 20.21
C SER A 260 -9.51 -12.44 20.10
N PRO A 261 -10.32 -12.76 21.14
CA PRO A 261 -9.90 -13.30 22.44
C PRO A 261 -9.44 -14.77 22.38
N THR A 262 -8.78 -15.26 23.43
CA THR A 262 -8.35 -16.67 23.54
C THR A 262 -9.49 -17.56 24.07
N PRO A 263 -9.59 -18.83 23.65
CA PRO A 263 -8.65 -19.56 22.79
C PRO A 263 -8.73 -19.10 21.33
N ALA A 264 -7.58 -19.04 20.68
CA ALA A 264 -7.51 -18.72 19.26
C ALA A 264 -8.11 -19.86 18.43
N VAL A 265 -8.80 -19.48 17.35
CA VAL A 265 -9.51 -20.43 16.48
C VAL A 265 -9.12 -20.23 15.02
N HIS A 266 -9.27 -21.28 14.24
CA HIS A 266 -9.09 -21.32 12.79
C HIS A 266 -10.41 -21.67 12.13
N LEU A 267 -10.85 -20.85 11.21
CA LEU A 267 -12.05 -21.05 10.40
C LEU A 267 -11.64 -21.29 8.95
N ASN A 268 -12.25 -22.29 8.32
CA ASN A 268 -12.11 -22.55 6.89
C ASN A 268 -13.45 -22.99 6.28
N SER A 269 -13.43 -23.50 5.05
CA SER A 269 -14.64 -23.97 4.35
C SER A 269 -15.34 -25.18 4.98
N THR A 270 -14.70 -25.93 5.87
CA THR A 270 -15.23 -27.18 6.45
C THR A 270 -15.62 -27.07 7.93
N GLY A 271 -15.18 -26.02 8.65
CA GLY A 271 -15.59 -25.79 10.02
C GLY A 271 -14.66 -24.89 10.83
N THR A 272 -14.80 -24.98 12.15
CA THR A 272 -13.98 -24.27 13.14
C THR A 272 -13.07 -25.26 13.84
N TYR A 273 -11.80 -24.90 13.94
CA TYR A 273 -10.72 -25.71 14.50
C TYR A 273 -10.00 -24.94 15.59
N ASN A 274 -9.48 -25.64 16.58
CA ASN A 274 -8.47 -25.05 17.46
C ASN A 274 -7.11 -24.95 16.72
N LEU A 275 -6.13 -24.27 17.31
CA LEU A 275 -4.80 -24.16 16.69
C LEU A 275 -4.02 -25.48 16.61
N SER A 276 -4.48 -26.56 17.26
CA SER A 276 -3.91 -27.91 17.08
C SER A 276 -4.50 -28.66 15.88
N GLY A 277 -5.48 -28.07 15.18
CA GLY A 277 -6.15 -28.65 14.02
C GLY A 277 -7.29 -29.62 14.36
N SER A 278 -7.68 -29.72 15.64
CA SER A 278 -8.86 -30.48 16.04
C SER A 278 -10.10 -29.65 15.78
N GLN A 279 -11.09 -30.24 15.11
CA GLN A 279 -12.37 -29.58 14.88
C GLN A 279 -13.09 -29.38 16.22
N ILE A 280 -13.50 -28.15 16.48
CA ILE A 280 -14.24 -27.74 17.68
C ILE A 280 -15.64 -27.22 17.36
N GLY A 281 -15.95 -27.04 16.07
CA GLY A 281 -17.26 -26.61 15.61
C GLY A 281 -17.47 -26.82 14.11
N THR A 282 -18.72 -26.75 13.69
CA THR A 282 -19.13 -26.87 12.27
C THR A 282 -19.30 -25.52 11.59
N GLN A 283 -19.24 -24.40 12.32
CA GLN A 283 -19.30 -23.07 11.73
C GLN A 283 -18.14 -22.89 10.75
N THR A 284 -18.47 -22.66 9.49
CA THR A 284 -17.50 -22.37 8.44
C THR A 284 -17.07 -20.91 8.48
N ILE A 285 -15.98 -20.58 7.80
CA ILE A 285 -15.54 -19.20 7.61
C ILE A 285 -16.65 -18.30 7.04
N TYR A 286 -17.43 -18.78 6.06
CA TYR A 286 -18.48 -17.99 5.42
C TYR A 286 -19.65 -17.70 6.37
N GLN A 287 -20.06 -18.71 7.15
CA GLN A 287 -21.06 -18.53 8.19
C GLN A 287 -20.56 -17.60 9.29
N PHE A 288 -19.27 -17.64 9.63
CA PHE A 288 -18.68 -16.71 10.57
C PHE A 288 -18.70 -15.27 10.05
N LEU A 289 -18.18 -15.02 8.84
CA LEU A 289 -18.17 -13.70 8.20
C LEU A 289 -19.59 -13.12 8.13
N GLN A 290 -20.57 -13.94 7.70
CA GLN A 290 -21.98 -13.55 7.66
C GLN A 290 -22.55 -13.26 9.07
N SER A 291 -22.31 -14.13 10.05
CA SER A 291 -22.80 -13.94 11.43
C SER A 291 -22.20 -12.71 12.13
N LYS A 292 -21.02 -12.28 11.68
CA LYS A 292 -20.33 -11.08 12.16
C LYS A 292 -20.61 -9.85 11.32
N GLN A 293 -21.41 -9.99 10.25
CA GLN A 293 -21.69 -8.93 9.29
C GLN A 293 -20.39 -8.24 8.84
N LEU A 294 -19.37 -9.06 8.57
CA LEU A 294 -18.10 -8.55 8.09
C LEU A 294 -18.22 -8.19 6.62
N GLU A 295 -17.69 -7.02 6.29
CA GLU A 295 -17.64 -6.42 4.97
C GLU A 295 -16.18 -6.21 4.57
N ILE A 296 -15.94 -5.86 3.30
CA ILE A 296 -14.59 -5.58 2.80
C ILE A 296 -14.56 -4.28 1.99
N SER A 297 -13.43 -3.58 2.03
CA SER A 297 -13.18 -2.36 1.26
C SER A 297 -11.77 -2.33 0.71
N ILE A 298 -11.57 -1.57 -0.37
CA ILE A 298 -10.26 -1.16 -0.85
C ILE A 298 -10.05 0.32 -0.49
N VAL A 299 -8.87 0.65 0.01
CA VAL A 299 -8.44 2.03 0.27
C VAL A 299 -7.37 2.43 -0.75
N LEU A 300 -7.57 3.58 -1.39
CA LEU A 300 -6.67 4.14 -2.41
C LEU A 300 -6.34 5.61 -2.10
N ALA A 301 -5.17 6.05 -2.56
CA ALA A 301 -4.74 7.44 -2.53
C ALA A 301 -4.69 8.02 -3.93
N ASN A 302 -5.11 9.28 -4.08
CA ASN A 302 -4.90 10.08 -5.28
C ASN A 302 -4.15 11.38 -4.96
N LYS A 303 -3.30 11.80 -5.89
CA LYS A 303 -2.57 13.07 -5.84
C LYS A 303 -2.44 13.67 -7.24
N ALA A 304 -2.62 14.98 -7.35
CA ALA A 304 -2.21 15.80 -8.47
C ALA A 304 -1.08 16.76 -8.07
N ILE A 305 -0.19 17.04 -9.02
CA ILE A 305 0.97 17.92 -8.85
C ILE A 305 1.04 18.79 -10.11
N LEU A 306 1.15 20.09 -9.91
CA LEU A 306 1.25 21.08 -10.97
C LEU A 306 2.07 22.27 -10.45
N ALA A 307 2.57 23.11 -11.35
CA ALA A 307 3.17 24.39 -11.03
C ALA A 307 2.06 25.39 -10.63
N GLY A 308 1.43 25.17 -9.48
CA GLY A 308 0.26 25.92 -9.02
C GLY A 308 -0.55 25.16 -7.97
N THR A 309 -1.70 25.73 -7.60
CA THR A 309 -2.67 25.06 -6.72
C THR A 309 -3.77 24.41 -7.56
N ASP A 310 -4.14 23.19 -7.21
CA ASP A 310 -5.34 22.53 -7.70
C ASP A 310 -6.50 22.68 -6.71
N THR A 311 -7.68 22.36 -7.21
CA THR A 311 -8.88 22.17 -6.41
C THR A 311 -9.53 20.86 -6.82
N ASN A 312 -10.01 20.12 -5.83
CA ASN A 312 -10.75 18.88 -6.04
C ASN A 312 -12.20 19.14 -5.67
N LYS A 313 -13.12 18.79 -6.58
CA LYS A 313 -14.56 18.99 -6.39
C LYS A 313 -15.34 17.78 -6.81
N ASP A 314 -16.42 17.48 -6.10
CA ASP A 314 -17.38 16.48 -6.56
C ASP A 314 -18.17 17.00 -7.78
N SER A 315 -19.09 16.18 -8.30
CA SER A 315 -19.91 16.58 -9.44
C SER A 315 -20.99 17.64 -9.12
N SER A 316 -21.26 17.91 -7.84
CA SER A 316 -22.12 19.02 -7.39
C SER A 316 -21.37 20.35 -7.30
N GLY A 317 -20.03 20.31 -7.35
CA GLY A 317 -19.14 21.45 -7.16
C GLY A 317 -18.70 21.66 -5.72
N ALA A 318 -19.08 20.77 -4.79
CA ALA A 318 -18.62 20.81 -3.42
C ALA A 318 -17.13 20.43 -3.35
N SER A 319 -16.38 21.12 -2.48
CA SER A 319 -14.95 20.87 -2.30
C SER A 319 -14.72 19.49 -1.73
N VAL A 320 -13.86 18.72 -2.37
CA VAL A 320 -13.30 17.46 -1.88
C VAL A 320 -11.90 17.78 -1.37
N ASP A 321 -11.65 17.58 -0.09
CA ASP A 321 -10.36 17.88 0.51
C ASP A 321 -9.90 16.77 1.44
N ASN A 322 -8.72 16.96 2.03
CA ASN A 322 -8.12 15.99 2.92
C ASN A 322 -8.74 15.94 4.34
N ASN A 323 -9.72 16.80 4.63
CA ASN A 323 -10.29 16.97 5.96
C ASN A 323 -11.73 16.46 6.08
N SER A 324 -12.42 16.27 4.96
CA SER A 324 -13.82 15.88 4.90
C SER A 324 -13.98 14.43 4.44
N SER A 325 -15.21 13.91 4.53
CA SER A 325 -15.60 12.65 3.92
C SER A 325 -16.86 12.89 3.12
N ILE A 326 -16.81 12.58 1.84
CA ILE A 326 -17.85 12.95 0.87
C ILE A 326 -18.23 11.71 0.09
N ASP A 327 -19.53 11.43 0.01
CA ASP A 327 -20.05 10.36 -0.83
C ASP A 327 -19.85 10.73 -2.31
N VAL A 328 -19.15 9.86 -3.01
CA VAL A 328 -18.87 9.99 -4.45
C VAL A 328 -19.32 8.76 -5.23
N THR A 329 -20.16 7.90 -4.64
CA THR A 329 -20.59 6.60 -5.19
C THR A 329 -21.15 6.69 -6.60
N HIS A 330 -21.89 7.75 -6.90
CA HIS A 330 -22.54 7.97 -8.20
C HIS A 330 -22.01 9.21 -8.91
N THR A 331 -20.83 9.68 -8.51
CA THR A 331 -20.25 10.93 -8.98
C THR A 331 -18.77 10.73 -9.29
N ALA A 332 -18.09 11.83 -9.56
CA ALA A 332 -16.67 11.88 -9.80
C ALA A 332 -16.02 12.96 -8.94
N VAL A 333 -14.73 12.79 -8.67
CA VAL A 333 -13.85 13.85 -8.17
C VAL A 333 -13.16 14.48 -9.37
N ASN A 334 -13.46 15.76 -9.62
CA ASN A 334 -12.87 16.58 -10.68
C ASN A 334 -11.77 17.44 -10.09
N THR A 335 -10.56 17.30 -10.63
CA THR A 335 -9.38 18.08 -10.28
C THR A 335 -9.15 19.14 -11.35
N ALA A 336 -9.14 20.41 -10.95
CA ALA A 336 -8.89 21.54 -11.83
C ALA A 336 -7.86 22.49 -11.22
N ALA A 337 -7.09 23.17 -12.06
CA ALA A 337 -6.19 24.24 -11.64
C ALA A 337 -7.01 25.44 -11.12
N SER A 338 -6.35 26.35 -10.40
CA SER A 338 -6.98 27.56 -9.84
C SER A 338 -7.63 28.48 -10.88
N ASP A 339 -7.23 28.41 -12.14
CA ASP A 339 -7.81 29.15 -13.26
C ASP A 339 -8.92 28.37 -14.01
N GLY A 340 -9.31 27.21 -13.50
CA GLY A 340 -10.40 26.38 -14.05
C GLY A 340 -9.97 25.41 -15.16
N ASP A 341 -8.68 25.29 -15.45
CA ASP A 341 -8.15 24.31 -16.41
C ASP A 341 -8.32 22.89 -15.86
N ASN A 342 -8.99 22.02 -16.62
CA ASN A 342 -9.25 20.64 -16.22
C ASN A 342 -7.94 19.84 -16.26
N ILE A 343 -7.66 19.13 -15.17
CA ILE A 343 -6.44 18.33 -15.03
C ILE A 343 -6.80 16.85 -15.11
N PHE A 344 -7.66 16.42 -14.20
CA PHE A 344 -7.91 15.01 -13.95
C PHE A 344 -9.31 14.79 -13.42
N LYS A 345 -9.87 13.61 -13.67
CA LYS A 345 -11.16 13.19 -13.15
C LYS A 345 -11.06 11.74 -12.71
N THR A 346 -11.48 11.44 -11.48
CA THR A 346 -11.73 10.07 -11.02
C THR A 346 -13.23 9.85 -10.98
N ASP A 347 -13.75 9.00 -11.86
CA ASP A 347 -15.17 8.70 -12.00
C ASP A 347 -15.52 7.36 -11.36
N PHE A 348 -16.42 7.42 -10.38
CA PHE A 348 -16.95 6.24 -9.68
C PHE A 348 -18.36 5.90 -10.16
N GLY A 349 -19.06 6.85 -10.79
CA GLY A 349 -20.42 6.70 -11.31
C GLY A 349 -20.51 5.84 -12.56
N VAL A 350 -19.42 5.68 -13.31
CA VAL A 350 -19.34 4.78 -14.47
C VAL A 350 -19.74 3.33 -14.15
N LYS A 351 -19.47 2.87 -12.92
CA LYS A 351 -19.92 1.57 -12.41
C LYS A 351 -20.32 1.65 -10.95
N SER A 352 -21.59 1.98 -10.73
CA SER A 352 -22.23 1.96 -9.41
C SER A 352 -22.49 0.57 -8.83
N LYS A 353 -22.11 -0.50 -9.54
CA LYS A 353 -22.31 -1.89 -9.11
C LYS A 353 -21.05 -2.72 -9.28
N TYR A 354 -20.85 -3.64 -8.34
CA TYR A 354 -19.83 -4.69 -8.44
C TYR A 354 -20.48 -6.05 -8.69
N GLN A 355 -19.72 -6.91 -9.35
CA GLN A 355 -20.09 -8.30 -9.56
C GLN A 355 -19.55 -9.14 -8.40
N LEU A 356 -20.45 -9.78 -7.66
CA LEU A 356 -20.11 -10.79 -6.68
C LEU A 356 -20.43 -12.17 -7.25
N TYR A 357 -19.39 -12.94 -7.49
CA TYR A 357 -19.51 -14.35 -7.86
C TYR A 357 -19.71 -15.14 -6.58
N ASN A 358 -20.85 -15.83 -6.44
CA ASN A 358 -21.17 -16.61 -5.25
C ASN A 358 -20.54 -18.01 -5.32
N TYR A 359 -20.45 -18.70 -4.18
CA TYR A 359 -20.06 -20.11 -4.11
C TYR A 359 -21.17 -20.98 -3.49
N THR A 360 -21.50 -22.06 -4.19
CA THR A 360 -21.55 -23.39 -3.59
C THR A 360 -20.63 -24.32 -4.39
N ALA A 361 -19.56 -24.79 -3.78
CA ALA A 361 -18.65 -25.87 -4.21
C ALA A 361 -17.84 -25.75 -5.53
N ASP A 362 -18.12 -24.82 -6.45
CA ASP A 362 -17.47 -24.80 -7.78
C ASP A 362 -16.74 -23.47 -8.11
N SER A 363 -15.42 -23.54 -8.30
CA SER A 363 -14.59 -22.42 -8.76
C SER A 363 -14.75 -22.09 -10.25
N SER A 364 -15.52 -22.88 -11.00
CA SER A 364 -15.87 -22.65 -12.41
C SER A 364 -17.23 -21.94 -12.60
N GLN A 365 -17.93 -21.64 -11.50
CA GLN A 365 -19.22 -20.95 -11.54
C GLN A 365 -19.03 -19.49 -12.00
N ASN A 366 -19.42 -19.20 -13.24
CA ASN A 366 -19.28 -17.89 -13.88
C ASN A 366 -20.52 -16.98 -13.70
N THR A 367 -21.46 -17.35 -12.82
CA THR A 367 -22.69 -16.57 -12.60
C THR A 367 -22.47 -15.58 -11.45
N ALA A 368 -22.53 -14.29 -11.75
CA ALA A 368 -22.38 -13.22 -10.77
C ALA A 368 -23.72 -12.57 -10.45
N SER A 369 -23.89 -12.17 -9.18
CA SER A 369 -24.92 -11.24 -8.74
C SER A 369 -24.35 -9.83 -8.71
N ASN A 370 -25.16 -8.84 -9.08
CA ASN A 370 -24.74 -7.43 -9.02
C ASN A 370 -25.24 -6.80 -7.73
N TYR A 371 -24.35 -6.08 -7.05
CA TYR A 371 -24.64 -5.35 -5.82
C TYR A 371 -24.17 -3.91 -5.96
N ASP A 372 -24.85 -3.00 -5.26
CA ASP A 372 -24.45 -1.59 -5.26
C ASP A 372 -23.14 -1.42 -4.49
N VAL A 373 -22.22 -0.65 -5.07
CA VAL A 373 -20.97 -0.26 -4.42
C VAL A 373 -21.22 0.99 -3.58
N ASN A 374 -20.43 1.20 -2.52
CA ASN A 374 -20.40 2.48 -1.82
C ASN A 374 -19.00 3.07 -1.96
N VAL A 375 -18.88 4.32 -2.42
CA VAL A 375 -17.60 5.01 -2.56
C VAL A 375 -17.65 6.35 -1.88
N ARG A 376 -16.65 6.64 -1.06
CA ARG A 376 -16.49 7.95 -0.43
C ARG A 376 -15.05 8.37 -0.38
N THR A 377 -14.82 9.67 -0.46
CA THR A 377 -13.57 10.25 0.00
C THR A 377 -13.53 10.24 1.52
N VAL A 378 -12.32 10.21 2.08
CA VAL A 378 -12.11 10.11 3.52
C VAL A 378 -11.09 11.10 4.01
N ASN A 379 -11.23 11.48 5.28
CA ASN A 379 -10.24 12.32 5.95
C ASN A 379 -8.88 11.59 5.94
N VAL A 380 -7.88 12.24 5.36
CA VAL A 380 -6.57 11.62 5.14
C VAL A 380 -5.91 11.26 6.47
N ARG A 381 -6.02 12.12 7.50
CA ARG A 381 -5.41 11.90 8.82
C ARG A 381 -6.00 10.68 9.53
N ALA A 382 -7.29 10.40 9.34
CA ALA A 382 -7.93 9.22 9.92
C ALA A 382 -7.27 7.91 9.47
N TRP A 383 -6.79 7.88 8.22
CA TRP A 383 -6.23 6.69 7.60
C TRP A 383 -4.72 6.74 7.52
N ALA A 384 -4.15 7.67 6.74
CA ALA A 384 -2.71 7.82 6.58
C ALA A 384 -1.98 8.14 7.89
N GLY A 385 -2.67 8.76 8.85
CA GLY A 385 -2.10 9.03 10.18
C GLY A 385 -2.04 7.81 11.09
N ASN A 386 -2.68 6.71 10.69
CA ASN A 386 -2.70 5.50 11.49
C ASN A 386 -1.35 4.77 11.38
N PRO A 387 -0.72 4.41 12.52
CA PRO A 387 0.63 3.88 12.52
C PRO A 387 0.79 2.55 11.79
N VAL A 388 -0.28 1.82 11.45
CA VAL A 388 -0.16 0.60 10.63
C VAL A 388 0.20 0.87 9.17
N PHE A 389 -0.15 2.05 8.63
CA PHE A 389 0.17 2.43 7.24
C PHE A 389 1.56 3.05 7.08
N TRP A 390 2.36 3.08 8.14
CA TRP A 390 3.69 3.71 8.13
C TRP A 390 4.60 3.16 7.03
N PHE A 391 4.47 1.86 6.72
CA PHE A 391 5.27 1.19 5.70
C PHE A 391 4.92 1.74 4.30
N GLN A 392 3.63 1.81 3.96
CA GLN A 392 3.19 2.36 2.69
C GLN A 392 3.48 3.86 2.59
N ASN A 393 3.29 4.62 3.68
CA ASN A 393 3.68 6.04 3.75
C ASN A 393 5.17 6.23 3.42
N ARG A 394 6.03 5.33 3.91
CA ARG A 394 7.46 5.41 3.65
C ARG A 394 7.80 5.06 2.20
N PHE A 395 7.10 4.12 1.58
CA PHE A 395 7.24 3.81 0.16
C PHE A 395 6.90 5.04 -0.71
N MET A 396 5.84 5.76 -0.38
CA MET A 396 5.43 6.97 -1.11
C MET A 396 6.50 8.06 -1.10
N GLY A 397 7.24 8.24 0.00
CA GLY A 397 8.25 9.30 0.12
C GLY A 397 9.43 9.25 -0.85
N PHE A 398 9.47 8.26 -1.73
CA PHE A 398 10.47 8.13 -2.79
C PHE A 398 9.95 8.51 -4.17
N LEU A 399 8.63 8.62 -4.32
CA LEU A 399 7.99 9.07 -5.54
C LEU A 399 8.35 10.50 -5.97
N PRO A 400 8.74 11.45 -5.09
CA PRO A 400 9.25 12.74 -5.55
C PRO A 400 10.49 12.64 -6.45
N LEU A 401 11.29 11.58 -6.30
CA LEU A 401 12.46 11.35 -7.13
C LEU A 401 12.08 10.92 -8.56
N PHE A 402 10.89 10.34 -8.76
CA PHE A 402 10.34 10.10 -10.10
C PHE A 402 10.11 11.45 -10.82
N VAL A 403 9.43 12.38 -10.14
CA VAL A 403 9.10 13.69 -10.71
C VAL A 403 10.33 14.51 -11.08
N ALA A 404 11.38 14.47 -10.27
CA ALA A 404 12.66 15.14 -10.55
C ALA A 404 13.23 14.88 -11.96
N ASN A 405 12.82 13.79 -12.61
CA ASN A 405 13.33 13.35 -13.91
C ASN A 405 12.30 13.40 -15.03
N VAL A 406 11.02 13.47 -14.67
CA VAL A 406 9.91 13.60 -15.60
C VAL A 406 9.65 15.06 -15.90
N ASP A 407 9.60 15.86 -14.85
CA ASP A 407 9.55 17.31 -14.93
C ASP A 407 10.36 17.90 -13.76
N PRO A 408 11.64 18.24 -13.97
CA PRO A 408 12.47 18.87 -12.95
C PRO A 408 11.88 20.19 -12.41
N GLY A 409 11.02 20.85 -13.19
CA GLY A 409 10.31 22.07 -12.79
C GLY A 409 9.32 21.82 -11.65
N LEU A 410 8.80 20.60 -11.52
CA LEU A 410 7.82 20.19 -10.50
C LEU A 410 8.46 19.50 -9.28
N ILE A 411 9.79 19.47 -9.17
CA ILE A 411 10.46 18.71 -8.11
C ILE A 411 10.11 19.20 -6.70
N GLN A 412 9.89 20.51 -6.50
CA GLN A 412 9.60 21.06 -5.18
C GLN A 412 8.18 20.70 -4.75
N GLU A 413 7.24 20.80 -5.68
CA GLU A 413 5.84 20.42 -5.57
C GLU A 413 5.72 18.91 -5.36
N ALA A 414 6.56 18.11 -6.02
CA ALA A 414 6.61 16.68 -5.78
C ALA A 414 7.18 16.32 -4.41
N LYS A 415 8.24 17.00 -3.96
CA LYS A 415 8.82 16.77 -2.63
C LYS A 415 7.84 17.09 -1.51
N SER A 416 6.97 18.08 -1.70
CA SER A 416 5.91 18.39 -0.74
C SER A 416 4.70 17.46 -0.92
N GLY A 417 4.30 17.17 -2.15
CA GLY A 417 3.04 16.51 -2.50
C GLY A 417 3.06 14.99 -2.59
N LEU A 418 4.23 14.35 -2.71
CA LEU A 418 4.37 12.88 -2.80
C LEU A 418 5.16 12.28 -1.62
N LYS A 419 5.32 13.02 -0.52
CA LYS A 419 6.16 12.57 0.60
C LYS A 419 5.59 11.36 1.36
N ASP A 420 4.29 11.28 1.50
CA ASP A 420 3.55 10.22 2.19
C ASP A 420 2.06 10.37 1.87
N PHE A 421 1.20 9.47 2.37
CA PHE A 421 -0.24 9.63 2.12
C PHE A 421 -0.86 10.80 2.89
N MET A 422 -0.19 11.37 3.91
CA MET A 422 -0.74 12.52 4.66
C MET A 422 -0.83 13.78 3.80
N VAL A 423 -0.09 13.84 2.70
CA VAL A 423 -0.07 14.96 1.74
C VAL A 423 -0.84 14.66 0.45
N SER A 424 -1.56 13.53 0.39
CA SER A 424 -2.50 13.22 -0.70
C SER A 424 -3.64 14.26 -0.73
N ASP A 425 -4.16 14.55 -1.92
CA ASP A 425 -5.26 15.52 -2.04
C ASP A 425 -6.54 14.94 -1.45
N TYR A 426 -6.76 13.65 -1.70
CA TYR A 426 -7.79 12.87 -1.04
C TYR A 426 -7.40 11.38 -1.01
N LEU A 427 -7.91 10.71 0.01
CA LEU A 427 -8.04 9.26 0.01
C LEU A 427 -9.49 8.92 -0.31
N TYR A 428 -9.73 7.75 -0.88
CA TYR A 428 -11.08 7.25 -1.05
C TYR A 428 -11.15 5.76 -0.77
N ILE A 429 -12.35 5.33 -0.40
CA ILE A 429 -12.67 3.96 -0.04
C ILE A 429 -13.76 3.48 -0.96
N ILE A 430 -13.54 2.33 -1.57
CA ILE A 430 -14.56 1.58 -2.29
C ILE A 430 -14.96 0.41 -1.38
N SER A 431 -16.18 0.45 -0.89
CA SER A 431 -16.75 -0.57 -0.01
C SER A 431 -17.60 -1.57 -0.79
N TYR A 432 -17.52 -2.83 -0.36
CA TYR A 432 -18.28 -3.96 -0.87
C TYR A 432 -19.07 -4.56 0.31
N PRO A 433 -20.27 -4.05 0.58
CA PRO A 433 -20.98 -4.32 1.85
C PRO A 433 -21.53 -5.75 1.88
N THR A 434 -21.98 -6.23 0.71
CA THR A 434 -22.26 -7.64 0.53
C THR A 434 -20.97 -8.38 0.19
N TRP A 435 -20.31 -8.86 1.24
CA TRP A 435 -19.12 -9.69 1.13
C TRP A 435 -19.35 -11.06 1.77
N GLY A 436 -18.83 -12.10 1.13
CA GLY A 436 -19.12 -13.50 1.46
C GLY A 436 -19.09 -14.44 0.24
N GLY A 437 -19.03 -13.87 -0.96
CA GLY A 437 -18.87 -14.61 -2.22
C GLY A 437 -17.40 -14.97 -2.56
N TYR A 438 -17.25 -15.72 -3.64
CA TYR A 438 -15.99 -16.25 -4.17
C TYR A 438 -15.06 -15.19 -4.76
N LYS A 439 -15.62 -14.17 -5.42
CA LYS A 439 -14.86 -13.16 -6.18
C LYS A 439 -15.67 -11.87 -6.29
N ILE A 440 -15.05 -10.72 -6.00
CA ILE A 440 -15.59 -9.39 -6.29
C ILE A 440 -14.87 -8.82 -7.52
N VAL A 441 -15.60 -8.22 -8.45
CA VAL A 441 -15.05 -7.43 -9.57
C VAL A 441 -15.69 -6.04 -9.61
N HIS A 442 -14.86 -4.99 -9.60
CA HIS A 442 -15.29 -3.59 -9.67
C HIS A 442 -14.20 -2.69 -10.26
N ASP A 443 -14.63 -1.67 -11.02
CA ASP A 443 -13.76 -0.88 -11.86
C ASP A 443 -14.08 0.63 -11.80
N PRO A 444 -13.24 1.50 -11.22
CA PRO A 444 -13.30 2.95 -11.41
C PRO A 444 -12.46 3.42 -12.61
N ASP A 445 -12.85 4.57 -13.18
CA ASP A 445 -12.18 5.21 -14.31
C ASP A 445 -11.42 6.46 -13.87
N TYR A 446 -10.20 6.61 -14.39
CA TYR A 446 -9.38 7.82 -14.24
C TYR A 446 -9.24 8.47 -15.61
N THR A 447 -9.48 9.77 -15.73
CA THR A 447 -9.37 10.50 -17.00
C THR A 447 -8.46 11.70 -16.84
N ALA A 448 -7.37 11.72 -17.58
CA ALA A 448 -6.49 12.87 -17.75
C ALA A 448 -6.95 13.73 -18.92
N PHE A 449 -7.02 15.06 -18.73
CA PHE A 449 -7.32 16.01 -19.80
C PHE A 449 -6.02 16.64 -20.29
N TYR A 450 -5.63 16.33 -21.52
CA TYR A 450 -4.28 16.66 -22.01
C TYR A 450 -4.28 17.32 -23.39
N THR A 451 -3.22 18.06 -23.69
CA THR A 451 -2.98 18.60 -25.03
C THR A 451 -2.13 17.61 -25.83
N PRO A 452 -2.64 17.07 -26.95
CA PRO A 452 -1.86 16.21 -27.82
C PRO A 452 -0.65 16.96 -28.39
N ALA A 453 0.52 16.36 -28.30
CA ALA A 453 1.76 16.87 -28.87
C ALA A 453 2.26 15.95 -30.00
N SER A 454 2.79 16.57 -31.05
CA SER A 454 3.45 15.87 -32.16
C SER A 454 4.83 15.33 -31.79
N ASN A 455 5.43 15.82 -30.71
CA ASN A 455 6.71 15.35 -30.19
C ASN A 455 6.50 14.60 -28.88
N VAL A 456 6.99 13.36 -28.82
CA VAL A 456 7.16 12.60 -27.57
C VAL A 456 8.24 13.28 -26.74
N GLY A 457 7.87 13.83 -25.58
CA GLY A 457 8.82 14.44 -24.64
C GLY A 457 9.91 13.44 -24.25
N LEU A 458 11.16 13.89 -24.27
CA LEU A 458 12.34 13.06 -24.02
C LEU A 458 12.53 12.92 -22.50
N LEU A 459 12.18 11.76 -21.93
CA LEU A 459 12.52 11.42 -20.56
C LEU A 459 13.96 10.94 -20.46
N THR A 460 14.69 11.38 -19.43
CA THR A 460 16.08 10.95 -19.19
C THR A 460 16.09 9.81 -18.16
N ALA A 461 16.29 8.57 -18.60
CA ALA A 461 16.06 7.36 -17.82
C ALA A 461 17.05 7.05 -16.69
N ILE A 462 18.28 7.57 -16.76
CA ILE A 462 19.35 7.21 -15.80
C ILE A 462 18.94 7.51 -14.35
N PHE A 463 18.06 8.48 -14.11
CA PHE A 463 17.68 8.88 -12.76
C PHE A 463 16.31 8.36 -12.29
N LEU A 464 15.39 7.99 -13.19
CA LEU A 464 14.18 7.21 -12.87
C LEU A 464 14.56 5.86 -12.23
N ALA A 465 15.62 5.25 -12.77
CA ALA A 465 16.33 4.09 -12.26
C ALA A 465 16.88 4.29 -10.83
N VAL A 466 17.31 5.50 -10.47
CA VAL A 466 17.92 5.85 -9.16
C VAL A 466 16.86 6.18 -8.11
N ALA A 467 15.78 6.84 -8.54
CA ALA A 467 14.66 7.29 -7.72
C ALA A 467 13.93 6.15 -7.01
N VAL A 468 13.48 5.17 -7.80
CA VAL A 468 12.74 4.00 -7.30
C VAL A 468 13.70 3.03 -6.60
N ALA A 469 14.95 2.94 -7.05
CA ALA A 469 16.03 2.21 -6.38
C ALA A 469 16.28 2.72 -4.97
N ALA A 470 16.60 4.01 -4.79
CA ALA A 470 16.84 4.61 -3.48
C ALA A 470 15.64 4.44 -2.55
N GLY A 471 14.43 4.39 -3.12
CA GLY A 471 13.22 4.16 -2.36
C GLY A 471 12.99 2.76 -1.86
N VAL A 472 13.13 1.81 -2.75
CA VAL A 472 12.93 0.40 -2.40
C VAL A 472 14.10 -0.06 -1.54
N GLY A 473 15.34 0.21 -1.93
CA GLY A 473 16.53 -0.12 -1.14
C GLY A 473 16.57 0.58 0.23
N GLY A 474 16.20 1.86 0.32
CA GLY A 474 16.15 2.61 1.58
C GLY A 474 15.00 2.19 2.50
N LEU A 475 13.84 1.83 1.95
CA LEU A 475 12.67 1.33 2.67
C LEU A 475 12.94 -0.05 3.28
N PHE A 476 13.50 -0.96 2.48
CA PHE A 476 13.87 -2.31 2.92
C PHE A 476 15.06 -2.26 3.89
N ALA A 477 16.12 -1.48 3.64
CA ALA A 477 17.20 -1.29 4.61
C ALA A 477 16.73 -0.69 5.96
N PHE A 478 15.67 0.13 5.97
CA PHE A 478 15.10 0.71 7.18
C PHE A 478 14.16 -0.24 7.93
N LEU A 479 13.27 -0.94 7.22
CA LEU A 479 12.37 -1.96 7.77
C LEU A 479 13.12 -3.04 8.57
N PHE A 480 14.30 -3.39 8.09
CA PHE A 480 15.12 -4.46 8.61
C PHE A 480 16.36 -3.97 9.35
N ARG A 481 16.50 -2.64 9.55
CA ARG A 481 17.46 -2.11 10.50
C ARG A 481 17.03 -2.61 11.87
N LYS A 482 17.77 -3.60 12.42
CA LYS A 482 17.64 -4.02 13.82
C LYS A 482 17.49 -2.76 14.66
N ARG A 483 16.31 -2.52 15.23
CA ARG A 483 16.22 -1.67 16.42
C ARG A 483 17.14 -2.35 17.41
N ARG A 484 18.37 -1.83 17.55
CA ARG A 484 19.17 -2.11 18.74
C ARG A 484 18.29 -1.61 19.87
N VAL A 485 17.57 -2.53 20.50
CA VAL A 485 16.93 -2.30 21.78
C VAL A 485 18.07 -1.84 22.67
N ALA A 486 18.08 -0.55 23.00
CA ALA A 486 18.91 -0.05 24.08
C ALA A 486 18.51 -0.88 25.30
N GLY A 487 19.43 -1.75 25.74
CA GLY A 487 19.22 -2.60 26.89
C GLY A 487 18.92 -1.71 28.09
N LEU A 488 17.68 -1.78 28.57
CA LEU A 488 17.35 -1.46 29.95
C LEU A 488 18.11 -2.47 30.82
N ALA A 489 19.32 -2.11 31.22
CA ALA A 489 20.01 -2.78 32.31
C ALA A 489 19.30 -2.38 33.60
N VAL A 490 18.54 -3.32 34.18
CA VAL A 490 18.02 -3.25 35.54
C VAL A 490 18.61 -4.41 36.34
N GLY A 491 19.31 -4.06 37.43
CA GLY A 491 19.80 -4.94 38.50
C GLY A 491 21.27 -5.31 38.33
N GLY A 492 22.18 -5.12 39.29
CA GLY A 492 22.08 -4.68 40.68
C GLY A 492 23.25 -5.28 41.48
N VAL A 493 23.86 -4.47 42.35
CA VAL A 493 24.60 -4.83 43.58
C VAL A 493 26.07 -5.29 43.50
N GLY A 494 26.95 -4.49 44.15
CA GLY A 494 28.23 -4.84 44.82
C GLY A 494 29.51 -4.56 44.01
N THR A 495 30.58 -3.89 44.48
CA THR A 495 31.05 -3.53 45.85
C THR A 495 32.18 -2.47 45.81
N THR A 496 32.24 -1.61 46.85
CA THR A 496 33.42 -1.01 47.54
C THR A 496 34.38 0.03 46.90
N GLY A 497 34.10 1.34 47.14
CA GLY A 497 34.97 2.44 47.66
C GLY A 497 36.20 2.96 46.86
N PRO A 498 36.87 4.07 47.28
CA PRO A 498 36.46 5.21 48.12
C PRO A 498 36.65 6.61 47.45
N THR A 499 36.00 7.66 47.98
CA THR A 499 36.24 9.08 47.65
C THR A 499 37.41 9.63 48.50
N PRO A 500 38.24 10.60 48.03
CA PRO A 500 38.00 12.01 48.43
C PRO A 500 38.54 13.14 47.49
N THR A 501 37.94 14.34 47.64
CA THR A 501 38.50 15.73 47.63
C THR A 501 39.20 16.39 46.40
N GLN A 502 38.50 17.40 45.87
CA GLN A 502 38.79 18.85 45.69
C GLN A 502 40.23 19.43 45.46
N ASP A 503 40.35 20.15 44.30
CA ASP A 503 41.06 21.40 43.92
C ASP A 503 42.48 21.77 44.38
N PRO A 504 43.22 22.56 43.55
CA PRO A 504 43.34 23.99 43.88
C PRO A 504 43.34 24.96 42.67
N THR A 505 42.70 26.12 42.86
CA THR A 505 42.89 27.39 42.11
C THR A 505 43.92 28.31 42.81
N PRO A 506 44.67 29.13 42.07
CA PRO A 506 45.20 30.43 42.53
C PRO A 506 44.68 31.57 41.62
N SER A 507 44.54 32.86 41.98
CA SER A 507 45.08 33.71 43.05
C SER A 507 44.35 35.09 42.98
N GLY A 508 44.05 35.74 44.13
CA GLY A 508 43.50 37.11 44.20
C GLY A 508 44.56 38.21 44.01
N PRO A 509 44.43 39.46 44.56
CA PRO A 509 43.27 40.17 45.17
C PRO A 509 43.17 41.66 44.63
N PRO A 510 42.52 42.69 45.24
CA PRO A 510 41.14 42.79 45.79
C PRO A 510 40.40 44.18 45.72
N ILE A 511 39.12 44.19 46.19
CA ILE A 511 38.25 45.26 46.82
C ILE A 511 37.85 46.56 46.07
N PRO A 512 36.89 47.42 46.55
CA PRO A 512 35.60 47.25 47.27
C PRO A 512 34.39 48.09 46.71
N GLY A 513 33.19 47.73 47.18
CA GLY A 513 32.10 48.68 47.52
C GLY A 513 30.99 48.79 46.46
N ARG A 514 29.71 48.63 46.76
CA ARG A 514 28.96 48.70 48.02
C ARG A 514 27.68 47.88 47.87
#